data_AF-A0A832BDP5-F1
#
_entry.id   AF-A0A832BDP5-F1
#
_cell.length_a   1.000
_cell.length_b   1.000
_cell.length_c   1.000
_cell.angle_alpha   90.00
_cell.angle_beta   90.00
_cell.angle_gamma   90.00
#
_symmetry.space_group_name_H-M   'P 1'
#
loop_
_entity.id
_entity.type
_entity.pdbx_description
1 polymer ?
#
loop_
_entity_poly.entity_id
_entity_poly.type
_entity_poly.pdbx_seq_one_letter_code
_entity_poly.pdbx_strand_id
1 'polypeptide(L)'
;MLAQQKHKPKGIRWGVAHIYSSKNDTIITLTDLSGAETIAVGSGGMVVDADHEEGTPYAAMQAAYKVAATAIEKGITHINIKIRAPGGHGSKTPG
;
A
#
# COMPACT_ATOMS: atom_id res chain seq x y z
N MET A 1 -8.40 15.22 29.52
CA MET A 1 -7.84 15.06 28.16
C MET A 1 -7.62 13.57 27.94
N LEU A 2 -8.31 13.00 26.95
CA LEU A 2 -8.46 11.56 26.75
C LEU A 2 -7.11 10.86 26.58
N ALA A 3 -6.83 9.89 27.45
CA ALA A 3 -5.69 9.01 27.31
C ALA A 3 -5.85 8.22 25.99
N GLN A 4 -4.95 8.46 25.03
CA GLN A 4 -4.87 7.60 23.84
C GLN A 4 -4.60 6.19 24.32
N GLN A 5 -5.58 5.31 24.12
CA GLN A 5 -5.50 3.92 24.50
C GLN A 5 -4.44 3.26 23.61
N LYS A 6 -3.19 3.26 24.08
CA LYS A 6 -2.08 2.54 23.43
C LYS A 6 -2.53 1.12 23.16
N HIS A 7 -2.70 0.79 21.90
CA HIS A 7 -3.09 -0.54 21.44
C HIS A 7 -2.04 -1.51 22.01
N LYS A 8 -2.45 -2.40 22.92
CA LYS A 8 -1.62 -3.52 23.38
C LYS A 8 -1.07 -4.21 22.12
N PRO A 9 0.20 -4.65 22.09
CA PRO A 9 0.69 -5.47 21.00
C PRO A 9 -0.08 -6.79 21.02
N LYS A 10 -1.20 -6.83 20.30
CA LYS A 10 -1.78 -8.07 19.80
C LYS A 10 -0.65 -8.67 18.96
N GLY A 11 -0.36 -9.95 19.17
CA GLY A 11 0.82 -10.64 18.64
C GLY A 11 1.03 -10.45 17.14
N ILE A 12 2.14 -10.99 16.64
CA ILE A 12 2.58 -10.84 15.25
C ILE A 12 1.41 -11.01 14.27
N ARG A 13 1.04 -9.93 13.59
CA ARG A 13 -0.03 -9.89 12.59
C ARG A 13 0.58 -9.69 11.23
N TRP A 14 0.29 -10.66 10.35
CA TRP A 14 0.74 -10.66 8.97
C TRP A 14 -0.35 -10.11 8.06
N GLY A 15 0.05 -9.29 7.10
CA GLY A 15 -0.78 -8.84 5.98
C GLY A 15 -0.12 -9.13 4.64
N VAL A 16 -0.82 -8.84 3.55
CA VAL A 16 -0.29 -8.93 2.19
C VAL A 16 -0.37 -7.56 1.52
N ALA A 17 0.77 -7.04 1.09
CA ALA A 17 0.85 -5.81 0.34
C ALA A 17 0.87 -6.13 -1.16
N HIS A 18 -0.25 -5.87 -1.82
CA HIS A 18 -0.39 -5.94 -3.26
C HIS A 18 0.03 -4.60 -3.89
N ILE A 19 1.13 -4.62 -4.63
CA ILE A 19 1.67 -3.44 -5.31
C ILE A 19 1.44 -3.61 -6.80
N TYR A 20 0.54 -2.80 -7.36
CA TYR A 20 0.36 -2.66 -8.79
C TYR A 20 1.23 -1.51 -9.27
N SER A 21 2.26 -1.81 -10.06
CA SER A 21 3.18 -0.80 -10.58
C SER A 21 3.09 -0.76 -12.10
N SER A 22 2.76 0.41 -12.62
CA SER A 22 2.66 0.70 -14.05
C SER A 22 3.28 2.07 -14.35
N LYS A 23 3.52 2.35 -15.63
CA LYS A 23 4.03 3.66 -16.08
C LYS A 23 3.14 4.84 -15.72
N ASN A 24 1.85 4.58 -15.51
CA ASN A 24 0.86 5.63 -15.29
C ASN A 24 0.61 5.84 -13.81
N ASP A 25 0.58 4.78 -13.01
CA ASP A 25 0.31 4.87 -11.57
C ASP A 25 0.89 3.68 -10.80
N THR A 26 1.15 3.90 -9.52
CA THR A 26 1.48 2.87 -8.53
C THR A 26 0.39 2.79 -7.47
N ILE A 27 -0.34 1.68 -7.44
CA ILE A 27 -1.41 1.43 -6.49
C ILE A 27 -0.96 0.38 -5.47
N ILE A 28 -1.06 0.73 -4.20
CA ILE A 28 -0.69 -0.10 -3.07
C ILE A 28 -1.97 -0.46 -2.31
N THR A 29 -2.26 -1.76 -2.25
CA THR A 29 -3.40 -2.30 -1.52
C THR A 29 -2.88 -3.27 -0.47
N LEU A 30 -3.12 -2.95 0.79
CA LEU A 30 -2.78 -3.79 1.91
C LEU A 30 -4.01 -4.57 2.36
N THR A 31 -3.90 -5.89 2.38
CA THR A 31 -4.97 -6.81 2.76
C THR A 31 -4.57 -7.70 3.93
N ASP A 32 -5.54 -8.42 4.47
CA ASP A 32 -5.29 -9.58 5.33
C ASP A 32 -4.64 -10.74 4.55
N LEU A 33 -4.31 -11.83 5.26
CA LEU A 33 -3.71 -13.03 4.65
C LEU A 33 -4.62 -13.72 3.64
N SER A 34 -5.95 -13.67 3.84
CA SER A 34 -6.92 -14.21 2.88
C SER A 34 -7.02 -13.35 1.61
N GLY A 35 -6.66 -12.08 1.68
CA GLY A 35 -6.86 -11.12 0.59
C GLY A 35 -8.32 -10.68 0.40
N ALA A 36 -9.20 -11.04 1.33
CA ALA A 36 -10.62 -10.73 1.25
C ALA A 36 -10.95 -9.37 1.88
N GLU A 37 -10.17 -8.97 2.90
CA GLU A 37 -10.38 -7.72 3.61
C GLU A 37 -9.25 -6.74 3.32
N THR A 38 -9.61 -5.53 2.89
CA THR A 38 -8.65 -4.45 2.62
C THR A 38 -8.46 -3.60 3.87
N ILE A 39 -7.21 -3.46 4.28
CA ILE A 39 -6.81 -2.78 5.49
C ILE A 39 -6.41 -1.33 5.18
N ALA A 40 -5.66 -1.11 4.10
CA ALA A 40 -5.27 0.23 3.68
C ALA A 40 -5.07 0.28 2.16
N VAL A 41 -5.32 1.45 1.57
CA VAL A 41 -5.14 1.72 0.15
C VAL A 41 -4.43 3.06 0.00
N GLY A 42 -3.52 3.12 -0.97
CA GLY A 42 -2.92 4.37 -1.42
C GLY A 42 -2.46 4.21 -2.87
N SER A 43 -2.58 5.27 -3.66
CA SER A 43 -2.05 5.35 -5.02
C SER A 43 -1.22 6.59 -5.22
N GLY A 44 -0.47 6.66 -6.32
CA GLY A 44 0.25 7.86 -6.73
C GLY A 44 -0.70 9.04 -6.89
N GLY A 45 -1.83 8.85 -7.58
CA GLY A 45 -2.87 9.87 -7.76
C GLY A 45 -3.58 10.35 -6.48
N MET A 46 -3.41 9.68 -5.34
CA MET A 46 -3.88 10.19 -4.04
C MET A 46 -2.87 11.12 -3.35
N VAL A 47 -1.65 11.20 -3.87
CA VAL A 47 -0.53 11.98 -3.31
C VAL A 47 -0.27 13.22 -4.15
N VAL A 48 -0.26 13.06 -5.48
CA VAL A 48 0.05 14.14 -6.42
C VAL A 48 -1.22 14.66 -7.07
N ASP A 49 -1.24 15.94 -7.43
CA ASP A 49 -2.37 16.58 -8.10
C ASP A 49 -2.32 16.43 -9.63
N ALA A 50 -1.15 16.06 -10.19
CA ALA A 50 -0.93 16.00 -11.63
C ALA A 50 -0.83 14.56 -12.14
N ASP A 51 -1.68 14.21 -13.11
CA ASP A 51 -1.80 12.85 -13.67
C ASP A 51 -0.47 12.26 -14.19
N HIS A 52 0.41 13.10 -14.74
CA HIS A 52 1.71 12.65 -15.26
C HIS A 52 2.73 12.31 -14.16
N GLU A 53 2.48 12.73 -12.91
CA GLU A 53 3.35 12.47 -11.77
C GLU A 53 2.96 11.20 -10.99
N GLU A 54 1.80 10.61 -11.27
CA GLU A 54 1.26 9.47 -10.53
C GLU A 54 2.16 8.22 -10.61
N GLY A 55 2.78 7.99 -11.76
CA GLY A 55 3.73 6.89 -12.00
C GLY A 55 5.14 7.16 -11.47
N THR A 56 5.41 8.34 -10.89
CA THR A 56 6.77 8.69 -10.46
C THR A 56 7.18 7.92 -9.20
N PRO A 57 8.49 7.62 -9.03
CA PRO A 57 8.99 7.00 -7.80
C PRO A 57 8.69 7.83 -6.55
N TYR A 58 8.58 9.16 -6.68
CA TYR A 58 8.24 10.05 -5.59
C TYR A 58 6.80 9.83 -5.09
N ALA A 59 5.83 9.82 -6.02
CA ALA A 59 4.43 9.57 -5.69
C ALA A 59 4.24 8.18 -5.05
N ALA A 60 4.90 7.15 -5.60
CA ALA A 60 4.87 5.79 -5.08
C ALA A 60 5.41 5.70 -3.63
N MET A 61 6.51 6.40 -3.34
CA MET A 61 7.11 6.41 -2.00
C MET A 61 6.19 7.05 -0.96
N GLN A 62 5.58 8.18 -1.29
CA GLN A 62 4.63 8.86 -0.40
C GLN A 62 3.36 8.02 -0.19
N ALA A 63 2.85 7.37 -1.23
CA ALA A 63 1.70 6.46 -1.12
C ALA A 63 2.03 5.29 -0.18
N ALA A 64 3.25 4.74 -0.28
CA ALA A 64 3.73 3.67 0.60
C ALA A 64 3.79 4.12 2.07
N TYR A 65 4.27 5.34 2.35
CA TYR A 65 4.29 5.88 3.71
C TYR A 65 2.89 6.02 4.30
N LYS A 66 1.93 6.52 3.52
CA LYS A 66 0.53 6.67 3.96
C LYS A 66 -0.08 5.30 4.32
N VAL A 67 0.11 4.30 3.45
CA VAL A 67 -0.37 2.94 3.69
C VAL A 67 0.31 2.31 4.90
N ALA A 68 1.63 2.49 5.05
CA ALA A 68 2.39 1.95 6.18
C ALA A 68 1.96 2.56 7.53
N ALA A 69 1.69 3.87 7.57
CA ALA A 69 1.18 4.53 8.78
C ALA A 69 -0.16 3.92 9.22
N THR A 70 -1.12 3.79 8.30
CA THR A 70 -2.41 3.16 8.58
C THR A 70 -2.28 1.68 8.96
N ALA A 71 -1.32 0.95 8.38
CA ALA A 71 -1.05 -0.44 8.71
C ALA A 71 -0.61 -0.62 10.17
N ILE A 72 0.30 0.25 10.63
CA ILE A 72 0.83 0.24 11.98
C ILE A 72 -0.26 0.60 12.99
N GLU A 73 -1.10 1.61 12.69
CA GLU A 73 -2.25 1.98 13.52
C GLU A 73 -3.25 0.83 13.68
N LYS A 74 -3.46 0.04 12.62
CA LYS A 74 -4.32 -1.15 12.62
C LYS A 74 -3.63 -2.40 13.22
N GLY A 75 -2.37 -2.28 13.62
CA GLY A 75 -1.62 -3.31 14.33
C GLY A 75 -1.05 -4.41 13.44
N ILE A 76 -0.82 -4.16 12.15
CA ILE A 76 -0.01 -5.06 11.31
C ILE A 76 1.46 -4.81 11.61
N THR A 77 2.21 -5.89 11.85
CA THR A 77 3.66 -5.80 12.12
C THR A 77 4.50 -6.37 11.00
N HIS A 78 3.97 -7.32 10.22
CA HIS A 78 4.69 -8.00 9.14
C HIS A 78 3.83 -8.03 7.87
N ILE A 79 4.47 -7.92 6.72
CA ILE A 79 3.78 -7.93 5.42
C ILE A 79 4.51 -8.83 4.43
N ASN A 80 3.73 -9.55 3.62
CA ASN A 80 4.21 -10.23 2.43
C ASN A 80 3.98 -9.33 1.21
N ILE A 81 5.01 -9.10 0.42
CA ILE A 81 4.93 -8.19 -0.73
C ILE A 81 4.65 -8.99 -2.00
N LYS A 82 3.60 -8.60 -2.73
CA LYS A 82 3.25 -9.15 -4.05
C LYS A 82 3.22 -8.01 -5.07
N ILE A 83 4.23 -7.96 -5.93
CA ILE A 83 4.36 -6.95 -6.98
C ILE A 83 3.75 -7.49 -8.27
N ARG A 84 2.93 -6.69 -8.94
CA ARG A 84 2.39 -6.98 -10.26
C ARG A 84 2.55 -5.78 -11.20
N ALA A 85 2.90 -6.09 -12.44
CA ALA A 85 2.82 -5.17 -13.58
C ALA A 85 1.41 -5.27 -14.22
N PRO A 86 1.07 -4.42 -15.21
CA PRO A 86 -0.19 -4.50 -15.95
C PRO A 86 -0.49 -5.91 -16.49
N GLY A 87 0.53 -6.59 -17.02
CA GLY A 87 0.41 -7.96 -17.53
C GLY A 87 -0.49 -8.07 -18.76
N GLY A 88 -0.85 -9.31 -19.14
CA GLY A 88 -1.62 -9.59 -20.36
C GLY A 88 -0.88 -9.16 -21.62
N HIS A 89 -1.50 -8.28 -22.40
CA HIS A 89 -0.89 -7.63 -23.58
C HIS A 89 -0.02 -6.40 -23.23
N GLY A 90 -0.08 -5.94 -21.98
CA GLY A 90 0.69 -4.79 -21.51
C GLY A 90 2.11 -5.15 -21.06
N SER A 91 2.79 -4.17 -20.44
CA SER A 91 4.12 -4.39 -19.86
C SER A 91 4.08 -5.48 -18.79
N LYS A 92 5.06 -6.39 -18.85
CA LYS A 92 5.31 -7.40 -17.82
C LYS A 92 6.36 -6.93 -16.80
N THR A 93 7.02 -5.82 -17.09
CA THR A 93 7.98 -5.19 -16.20
C THR A 93 7.24 -4.21 -15.30
N PRO A 94 7.39 -4.30 -13.97
CA PRO A 94 6.91 -3.26 -13.06
C PRO A 94 7.73 -1.99 -13.26
N GLY A 95 7.06 -0.84 -13.36
CA GLY A 95 7.63 0.44 -13.74
C GLY A 95 7.02 1.04 -15.01
#